data_AF-A0A832AKY5-F1
#
_entry.id   AF-A0A832AKY5-F1
#
_cell.length_a   1.000
_cell.length_b   1.000
_cell.length_c   1.000
_cell.angle_alpha   90.00
_cell.angle_beta   90.00
_cell.angle_gamma   90.00
#
_symmetry.space_group_name_H-M   'P 1'
#
loop_
_entity.id
_entity.type
_entity.pdbx_description
1 polymer ?
#
loop_
_entity_poly.entity_id
_entity_poly.type
_entity_poly.pdbx_seq_one_letter_code
_entity_poly.pdbx_strand_id
1 'polypeptide(L)'
;MASPTLTAYYDQWRQLTLAEADAIAAARWERVDQLQETKRQLQTFLDGWLRAQSPARARELTEQYRPVLRELIELERRNAAALSDQLRRAQNQHAALDTADRRLRQVRQAYAPAREAAWQTYS
;
A
#
# COMPACT_ATOMS: atom_id res chain seq x y z
N MET A 1 27.64 -15.91 -19.64
CA MET A 1 26.48 -15.23 -19.01
C MET A 1 27.05 -14.26 -17.99
N ALA A 2 26.93 -12.96 -18.23
CA ALA A 2 27.46 -11.96 -17.30
C ALA A 2 26.60 -11.97 -16.03
N SER A 3 27.18 -12.30 -14.88
CA SER A 3 26.47 -12.15 -13.61
C SER A 3 26.09 -10.67 -13.45
N PRO A 4 24.79 -10.33 -13.34
CA PRO A 4 24.38 -8.95 -13.11
C PRO A 4 25.09 -8.42 -11.86
N THR A 5 25.62 -7.20 -11.96
CA THR A 5 26.33 -6.55 -10.87
C THR A 5 25.34 -6.17 -9.77
N LEU A 6 25.81 -6.12 -8.52
CA LEU A 6 25.00 -5.74 -7.36
C LEU A 6 24.28 -4.38 -7.57
N THR A 7 24.91 -3.46 -8.30
CA THR A 7 24.32 -2.19 -8.76
C THR A 7 23.03 -2.38 -9.54
N ALA A 8 22.98 -3.33 -10.49
CA ALA A 8 21.79 -3.58 -11.31
C ALA A 8 20.59 -4.05 -10.46
N TYR A 9 20.84 -4.84 -9.42
CA TYR A 9 19.80 -5.27 -8.49
C TYR A 9 19.28 -4.11 -7.64
N TYR A 10 20.15 -3.20 -7.21
CA TYR A 10 19.71 -1.99 -6.50
C TYR A 10 18.93 -1.03 -7.40
N ASP A 11 19.35 -0.87 -8.65
CA ASP A 11 18.61 -0.07 -9.64
C ASP A 11 17.23 -0.68 -9.92
N GLN A 12 17.16 -2.01 -10.04
CA GLN A 12 15.89 -2.73 -10.18
C GLN A 12 14.98 -2.48 -8.96
N TRP A 13 15.52 -2.55 -7.74
CA TRP A 13 14.74 -2.25 -6.54
C TRP A 13 14.21 -0.82 -6.58
N ARG A 14 15.08 0.16 -6.90
CA ARG A 14 14.69 1.56 -7.01
C ARG A 14 13.55 1.77 -8.01
N GLN A 15 13.61 1.13 -9.17
CA GLN A 15 12.53 1.17 -10.16
C GLN A 15 11.23 0.56 -9.64
N LEU A 16 11.29 -0.56 -8.92
CA LEU A 16 10.11 -1.17 -8.30
C LEU A 16 9.49 -0.25 -7.23
N THR A 17 10.31 0.47 -6.46
CA THR A 17 9.83 1.41 -5.43
C THR A 17 9.18 2.65 -6.03
N LEU A 18 9.71 3.18 -7.13
CA LEU A 18 9.07 4.26 -7.87
C LEU A 18 7.75 3.82 -8.51
N ALA A 19 7.73 2.64 -9.14
CA ALA A 19 6.51 2.09 -9.72
C ALA A 19 5.43 1.80 -8.67
N GLU A 20 5.83 1.41 -7.45
CA GLU A 20 4.91 1.22 -6.34
C GLU A 20 4.32 2.56 -5.89
N ALA A 21 5.13 3.62 -5.81
CA ALA A 21 4.65 4.96 -5.48
C ALA A 21 3.57 5.44 -6.46
N ASP A 22 3.82 5.24 -7.76
CA ASP A 22 2.85 5.56 -8.82
C ASP A 22 1.57 4.71 -8.71
N ALA A 23 1.71 3.42 -8.38
CA ALA A 23 0.56 2.52 -8.19
C ALA A 23 -0.28 2.90 -6.95
N ILE A 24 0.36 3.30 -5.84
CA ILE A 24 -0.30 3.82 -4.64
C ILE A 24 -1.04 5.13 -4.97
N ALA A 25 -0.40 6.04 -5.69
CA ALA A 25 -1.01 7.31 -6.10
C ALA A 25 -2.24 7.09 -6.99
N ALA A 26 -2.20 6.08 -7.87
CA ALA A 26 -3.31 5.70 -8.74
C ALA A 26 -4.32 4.74 -8.09
N ALA A 27 -4.17 4.40 -6.81
CA ALA A 27 -5.00 3.42 -6.08
C ALA A 27 -5.12 2.05 -6.80
N ARG A 28 -4.07 1.62 -7.51
CA ARG A 28 -4.01 0.34 -8.22
C ARG A 28 -3.48 -0.77 -7.31
N TRP A 29 -4.29 -1.17 -6.33
CA TRP A 29 -3.86 -2.06 -5.24
C TRP A 29 -3.34 -3.42 -5.71
N GLU A 30 -3.96 -4.05 -6.72
CA GLU A 30 -3.45 -5.30 -7.30
C GLU A 30 -2.03 -5.16 -7.86
N ARG A 31 -1.71 -3.98 -8.41
CA ARG A 31 -0.38 -3.68 -8.92
C ARG A 31 0.62 -3.46 -7.78
N VAL A 32 0.19 -2.84 -6.68
CA VAL A 32 1.01 -2.68 -5.46
C VAL A 32 1.38 -4.05 -4.92
N ASP A 33 0.43 -4.98 -4.80
CA ASP A 33 0.68 -6.34 -4.31
C ASP A 33 1.71 -7.09 -5.18
N GLN A 34 1.57 -7.02 -6.51
CA GLN A 34 2.54 -7.61 -7.44
C GLN A 34 3.95 -7.01 -7.28
N LEU A 35 4.04 -5.69 -7.10
CA LEU A 35 5.32 -5.01 -6.94
C LEU A 35 5.97 -5.37 -5.60
N GLN A 36 5.20 -5.46 -4.52
CA GLN A 36 5.68 -5.90 -3.21
C GLN A 36 6.17 -7.35 -3.24
N GLU A 37 5.45 -8.24 -3.94
CA GLU A 37 5.88 -9.62 -4.12
C GLU A 37 7.22 -9.69 -4.88
N THR A 38 7.35 -8.91 -5.95
CA THR A 38 8.58 -8.85 -6.74
C THR A 38 9.75 -8.32 -5.90
N LYS A 39 9.53 -7.29 -5.07
CA LYS A 39 10.55 -6.77 -4.15
C LYS A 39 10.96 -7.81 -3.10
N ARG A 40 10.00 -8.57 -2.54
CA ARG A 40 10.26 -9.63 -1.56
C ARG A 40 11.16 -10.73 -2.12
N GLN A 41 10.91 -11.13 -3.36
CA GLN A 41 11.73 -12.11 -4.07
C GLN A 41 13.15 -11.57 -4.32
N LEU A 42 13.26 -10.31 -4.74
CA LEU A 42 14.55 -9.63 -4.93
C LEU A 42 15.35 -9.53 -3.62
N GLN A 43 14.68 -9.20 -2.51
CA GLN A 43 15.30 -9.17 -1.19
C GLN A 43 15.85 -10.53 -0.77
N THR A 44 15.04 -11.58 -0.93
CA THR A 44 15.45 -12.94 -0.58
C THR A 44 16.66 -13.39 -1.40
N PHE A 45 16.68 -13.04 -2.69
CA PHE A 45 17.83 -13.30 -3.56
C PHE A 45 19.09 -12.55 -3.07
N LEU A 46 18.97 -11.25 -2.78
CA LEU A 46 20.09 -10.43 -2.30
C LEU A 46 20.64 -10.91 -0.96
N ASP A 47 19.77 -11.29 -0.03
CA ASP A 47 20.15 -11.85 1.27
C ASP A 47 20.90 -13.18 1.10
N GLY A 48 20.41 -14.06 0.22
CA GLY A 48 21.09 -15.31 -0.12
C GLY A 48 22.45 -15.09 -0.78
N TRP A 49 22.53 -14.14 -1.72
CA TRP A 49 23.77 -13.79 -2.40
C TRP A 49 24.81 -13.20 -1.44
N LEU A 50 24.41 -12.31 -0.53
CA LEU A 50 25.30 -11.71 0.46
C LEU A 50 25.82 -12.74 1.46
N ARG A 51 24.98 -13.70 1.88
CA ARG A 51 25.38 -14.81 2.77
C ARG A 51 26.37 -15.77 2.11
N ALA A 52 26.34 -15.91 0.79
CA ALA A 52 27.29 -16.72 0.04
C ALA A 52 28.68 -16.07 -0.09
N GLN A 53 28.81 -14.78 0.24
CA GLN A 53 30.09 -14.08 0.24
C GLN A 53 30.87 -14.31 1.54
N SER A 54 32.19 -14.12 1.50
CA SER A 54 32.98 -14.12 2.72
C SER A 54 32.57 -12.97 3.65
N PRO A 55 32.69 -13.10 4.98
CA PRO A 55 32.29 -12.05 5.92
C PRO A 55 32.99 -10.71 5.68
N ALA A 56 34.26 -10.75 5.23
CA ALA A 56 35.02 -9.55 4.88
C ALA A 56 34.45 -8.87 3.62
N ARG A 57 34.14 -9.65 2.58
CA ARG A 57 33.56 -9.14 1.34
C ARG A 57 32.14 -8.62 1.53
N ALA A 58 31.33 -9.29 2.34
CA ALA A 58 29.98 -8.85 2.69
C ALA A 58 30.00 -7.51 3.43
N ARG A 59 30.93 -7.30 4.36
CA ARG A 59 31.11 -6.02 5.07
C ARG A 59 31.55 -4.90 4.12
N GLU A 60 32.53 -5.16 3.26
CA GLU A 60 33.01 -4.19 2.27
C GLU A 60 31.88 -3.74 1.33
N LEU A 61 31.09 -4.69 0.81
CA LEU A 61 29.92 -4.39 -0.01
C LEU A 61 28.87 -3.60 0.79
N THR A 62 28.59 -3.99 2.04
CA THR A 62 27.61 -3.27 2.87
C THR A 62 28.01 -1.80 3.05
N GLU A 63 29.28 -1.51 3.33
CA GLU A 63 29.76 -0.13 3.47
C GLU A 63 29.77 0.61 2.13
N GLN A 64 30.17 -0.05 1.03
CA GLN A 64 30.17 0.52 -0.31
C GLN A 64 28.77 0.95 -0.76
N TYR A 65 27.74 0.13 -0.48
CA TYR A 65 26.36 0.35 -0.92
C TYR A 65 25.48 1.00 0.15
N ARG A 66 26.03 1.30 1.33
CA ARG A 66 25.34 2.04 2.41
C ARG A 66 24.61 3.31 1.98
N PRO A 67 25.17 4.20 1.12
CA PRO A 67 24.43 5.38 0.69
C PRO A 67 23.20 5.03 -0.17
N VAL A 68 23.34 4.03 -1.06
CA VAL A 68 22.24 3.55 -1.91
C VAL A 68 21.13 2.92 -1.05
N LEU A 69 21.51 2.11 -0.06
CA LEU A 69 20.57 1.54 0.91
C LEU A 69 19.82 2.62 1.71
N ARG A 70 20.51 3.70 2.10
CA ARG A 70 19.86 4.83 2.78
C ARG A 70 18.83 5.52 1.89
N GLU A 71 19.16 5.79 0.62
CA GLU A 71 18.19 6.33 -0.34
C GLU A 71 16.97 5.42 -0.47
N LEU A 72 17.20 4.11 -0.61
CA LEU A 72 16.15 3.10 -0.72
C LEU A 72 15.23 3.11 0.50
N ILE A 73 15.80 3.14 1.71
CA ILE A 73 15.02 3.19 2.97
C ILE A 73 14.16 4.45 3.03
N GLU A 74 14.69 5.60 2.60
CA GLU A 74 13.92 6.84 2.56
C GLU A 74 12.78 6.79 1.53
N LEU A 75 13.00 6.16 0.36
CA LEU A 75 11.95 5.95 -0.62
C LEU A 75 10.84 5.04 -0.09
N GLU A 76 11.20 3.92 0.56
CA GLU A 76 10.22 3.01 1.17
C GLU A 76 9.42 3.70 2.30
N ARG A 77 10.07 4.55 3.10
CA ARG A 77 9.39 5.36 4.13
C ARG A 77 8.35 6.30 3.52
N ARG A 78 8.67 6.94 2.40
CA ARG A 78 7.72 7.81 1.68
C ARG A 78 6.55 7.02 1.14
N ASN A 79 6.78 5.83 0.57
CA ASN A 79 5.71 4.96 0.10
C ASN A 79 4.80 4.51 1.26
N ALA A 80 5.37 4.14 2.40
CA ALA A 80 4.60 3.78 3.59
C ALA A 80 3.73 4.94 4.11
N ALA A 81 4.26 6.16 4.10
CA ALA A 81 3.49 7.35 4.45
C ALA A 81 2.33 7.59 3.46
N ALA A 82 2.59 7.50 2.16
CA ALA A 82 1.56 7.64 1.12
C ALA A 82 0.45 6.59 1.25
N LEU A 83 0.81 5.33 1.55
CA LEU A 83 -0.15 4.25 1.78
C LEU A 83 -1.01 4.53 3.03
N SER A 84 -0.40 4.98 4.13
CA SER A 84 -1.12 5.34 5.35
C SER A 84 -2.12 6.49 5.13
N ASP A 85 -1.72 7.50 4.35
CA ASP A 85 -2.60 8.62 4.03
C ASP A 85 -3.76 8.19 3.12
N GLN A 86 -3.51 7.31 2.15
CA GLN A 86 -4.58 6.73 1.32
C GLN A 86 -5.56 5.91 2.16
N LEU A 87 -5.07 5.09 3.08
CA LEU A 87 -5.92 4.33 4.00
C LEU A 87 -6.81 5.26 4.84
N ARG A 88 -6.23 6.34 5.39
CA ARG A 88 -6.99 7.33 6.18
C ARG A 88 -8.08 8.01 5.34
N ARG A 89 -7.78 8.36 4.09
CA ARG A 89 -8.77 8.94 3.16
C ARG A 89 -9.91 7.97 2.89
N ALA A 90 -9.60 6.71 2.59
CA ALA A 90 -10.61 5.67 2.36
C ALA A 90 -11.51 5.47 3.59
N GLN A 91 -10.93 5.41 4.79
CA GLN A 91 -11.69 5.30 6.05
C GLN A 91 -12.61 6.51 6.28
N ASN A 92 -12.13 7.72 6.04
CA ASN A 92 -12.93 8.94 6.17
C ASN A 92 -14.10 8.96 5.17
N GLN A 93 -13.86 8.51 3.93
CA GLN A 93 -14.92 8.39 2.91
C GLN A 93 -15.96 7.35 3.32
N HIS A 94 -15.54 6.19 3.83
CA HIS A 94 -16.45 5.16 4.33
C HIS A 94 -17.33 5.70 5.47
N ALA A 95 -16.73 6.36 6.46
CA ALA A 95 -17.47 6.96 7.58
C ALA A 95 -18.48 8.05 7.12
N ALA A 96 -18.12 8.82 6.09
CA ALA A 96 -19.02 9.80 5.48
C ALA A 96 -20.20 9.14 4.77
N LEU A 97 -19.96 8.07 4.00
CA LEU A 97 -21.00 7.29 3.34
C LEU A 97 -21.95 6.62 4.35
N ASP A 98 -21.42 6.01 5.41
CA ASP A 98 -22.22 5.41 6.50
C ASP A 98 -23.12 6.45 7.18
N THR A 99 -22.62 7.68 7.31
CA THR A 99 -23.39 8.79 7.87
C THR A 99 -24.47 9.27 6.92
N ALA A 100 -24.17 9.37 5.62
CA ALA A 100 -25.15 9.72 4.60
C ALA A 100 -26.26 8.67 4.49
N ASP A 101 -25.92 7.38 4.52
CA ASP A 101 -26.89 6.29 4.46
C ASP A 101 -27.81 6.28 5.70
N ARG A 102 -27.26 6.51 6.90
CA ARG A 102 -28.07 6.69 8.12
C ARG A 102 -29.03 7.87 8.01
N ARG A 103 -28.57 9.02 7.49
CA ARG A 103 -29.41 10.21 7.27
C ARG A 103 -30.52 9.93 6.25
N LEU A 104 -30.20 9.25 5.15
CA LEU A 104 -31.19 8.87 4.13
C LEU A 104 -32.24 7.92 4.71
N ARG A 105 -31.84 6.95 5.55
CA ARG A 105 -32.78 6.07 6.26
C ARG A 105 -33.71 6.86 7.19
N GLN A 106 -33.19 7.83 7.93
CA GLN A 106 -33.98 8.70 8.81
C GLN A 106 -34.99 9.56 8.01
N VAL A 107 -34.54 10.19 6.91
CA VAL A 107 -35.43 10.95 6.02
C VAL A 107 -36.49 10.02 5.43
N ARG A 108 -36.12 8.84 4.95
CA ARG A 108 -37.07 7.85 4.42
C ARG A 108 -38.09 7.44 5.47
N GLN A 109 -37.71 7.35 6.75
CA GLN A 109 -38.66 7.04 7.84
C GLN A 109 -39.56 8.22 8.18
N ALA A 110 -39.05 9.45 8.19
CA ALA A 110 -39.82 10.65 8.50
C ALA A 110 -40.83 11.02 7.39
N TYR A 111 -40.50 10.71 6.13
CA TYR A 111 -41.33 10.99 4.96
C TYR A 111 -41.98 9.76 4.35
N ALA A 112 -41.78 8.56 4.91
CA ALA A 112 -42.62 7.42 4.60
C ALA A 112 -44.04 7.76 5.08
N PRO A 113 -45.08 7.64 4.23
CA PRO A 113 -46.43 7.84 4.69
C PRO A 113 -46.63 6.88 5.87
N ALA A 114 -47.04 7.42 7.01
CA ALA A 114 -47.57 6.62 8.10
C ALA A 114 -48.65 5.75 7.45
N ARG A 115 -48.35 4.47 7.25
CA ARG A 115 -49.32 3.50 6.76
C ARG A 115 -50.46 3.64 7.73
N GLU A 116 -51.55 4.24 7.24
CA GLU A 116 -52.65 4.75 8.03
C GLU A 116 -52.89 3.76 9.15
N ALA A 117 -52.65 4.20 10.40
CA ALA A 117 -53.13 3.49 11.56
C ALA A 117 -54.63 3.41 11.33
N ALA A 118 -55.05 2.25 10.83
CA ALA A 118 -56.38 2.02 10.33
C ALA A 118 -57.33 2.33 11.47
N TRP A 119 -58.03 3.44 11.34
CA TRP A 119 -59.22 3.79 12.10
C TRP A 119 -60.31 2.77 11.75
N GLN A 120 -60.16 1.54 12.25
CA GLN A 120 -61.03 0.41 11.97
C GLN A 120 -61.21 -0.37 13.27
N THR A 121 -62.01 0.20 14.19
CA THR A 121 -63.14 -0.48 14.86
C THR A 121 -63.78 0.47 15.87
N TYR A 122 -64.76 1.25 15.41
CA TYR A 122 -65.90 1.68 16.21
C TYR A 122 -67.14 1.22 15.43
N SER A 123 -67.71 0.09 15.82
CA SER A 123 -69.09 -0.36 15.57
C SER A 123 -69.32 -1.62 16.41
#